data_AF-A0A8J7NKC2-F1
#
_entry.id   AF-A0A8J7NKC2-F1
#
_cell.length_a   1.000
_cell.length_b   1.000
_cell.length_c   1.000
_cell.angle_alpha   90.00
_cell.angle_beta   90.00
_cell.angle_gamma   90.00
#
_symmetry.space_group_name_H-M   'P 1'
#
loop_
_entity.id
_entity.type
_entity.pdbx_description
1 polymer ?
#
loop_
_entity_poly.entity_id
_entity_poly.type
_entity_poly.pdbx_seq_one_letter_code
_entity_poly.pdbx_strand_id
1 'polypeptide(L)'
;MPSQIPRYNYEWPPVKKDMKKHRPTWEDHGLETPRDLARKTSPNLNDYKWYIGACDRYEAENALYATQMDGAFLVRDCSKNITDEPYVLVLFYRNKVYNIKIRYIRDKQRYGLGTGLWRNDVFDSVSAIIKFHLTFPIVLIDGKDKTGSQKEMCTLTYPLTKEDVN
;
A
#
# COMPACT_ATOMS: atom_id res chain seq x y z
N MET A 1 30.39 36.32 10.59
CA MET A 1 30.14 35.55 9.35
C MET A 1 29.03 34.54 9.64
N PRO A 2 27.77 34.78 9.26
CA PRO A 2 26.70 33.81 9.49
C PRO A 2 26.65 32.78 8.35
N SER A 3 26.78 31.49 8.71
CA SER A 3 26.68 30.34 7.82
C SER A 3 25.25 30.16 7.29
N GLN A 4 25.08 30.22 5.98
CA GLN A 4 23.81 30.00 5.29
C GLN A 4 23.48 28.51 5.27
N ILE A 5 22.35 28.13 5.87
CA ILE A 5 21.71 26.82 5.70
C ILE A 5 21.05 26.83 4.31
N PRO A 6 21.28 25.82 3.43
CA PRO A 6 20.61 25.78 2.13
C PRO A 6 19.10 25.59 2.32
N ARG A 7 18.31 26.55 1.83
CA ARG A 7 16.86 26.38 1.71
C ARG A 7 16.59 25.50 0.48
N TYR A 8 16.15 24.28 0.69
CA TYR A 8 15.56 23.48 -0.39
C TYR A 8 14.15 24.01 -0.67
N ASN A 9 13.96 24.61 -1.84
CA ASN A 9 12.64 25.01 -2.33
C ASN A 9 11.85 23.75 -2.71
N TYR A 10 10.73 23.52 -2.00
CA TYR A 10 9.75 22.49 -2.34
C TYR A 10 8.69 23.10 -3.25
N GLU A 11 8.86 22.99 -4.57
CA GLU A 11 7.76 23.16 -5.51
C GLU A 11 7.33 21.79 -6.07
N TRP A 12 6.10 21.40 -5.75
CA TRP A 12 5.34 20.32 -6.38
C TRP A 12 3.91 20.84 -6.66
N PRO A 13 3.19 20.37 -7.71
CA PRO A 13 3.53 19.26 -8.62
C PRO A 13 3.47 19.59 -10.14
N PRO A 14 4.28 18.96 -11.02
CA PRO A 14 3.96 18.84 -12.44
C PRO A 14 3.06 17.62 -12.73
N VAL A 15 2.29 17.74 -13.82
CA VAL A 15 1.19 16.89 -14.26
C VAL A 15 1.60 15.43 -14.55
N LYS A 16 0.69 14.49 -14.24
CA LYS A 16 0.78 13.01 -14.33
C LYS A 16 1.24 12.38 -15.66
N LYS A 17 1.63 13.14 -16.69
CA LYS A 17 1.95 12.60 -18.03
C LYS A 17 3.44 12.33 -18.27
N ASP A 18 4.35 12.89 -17.48
CA ASP A 18 5.79 12.85 -17.76
C ASP A 18 6.63 11.95 -16.83
N MET A 19 5.99 11.06 -16.07
CA MET A 19 6.70 10.15 -15.13
C MET A 19 7.50 9.02 -15.80
N LYS A 20 7.46 8.91 -17.14
CA LYS A 20 8.13 7.83 -17.89
C LYS A 20 9.54 8.16 -18.40
N LYS A 21 10.07 9.37 -18.16
CA LYS A 21 11.35 9.81 -18.72
C LYS A 21 12.40 10.26 -17.71
N HIS A 22 12.12 10.23 -16.41
CA HIS A 22 13.13 10.50 -15.40
C HIS A 22 13.43 9.26 -14.58
N ARG A 23 14.63 8.71 -14.83
CA ARG A 23 15.33 7.86 -13.88
C ARG A 23 15.45 8.66 -12.58
N PRO A 24 14.93 8.17 -11.45
CA PRO A 24 15.03 8.91 -10.21
C PRO A 24 16.50 9.10 -9.81
N THR A 25 16.87 10.31 -9.40
CA THR A 25 18.24 10.69 -9.05
C THR A 25 18.86 9.86 -7.91
N TRP A 26 18.06 9.12 -7.14
CA TRP A 26 18.55 8.24 -6.09
C TRP A 26 19.26 6.98 -6.63
N GLU A 27 19.01 6.56 -7.88
CA GLU A 27 19.71 5.43 -8.50
C GLU A 27 21.20 5.71 -8.73
N ASP A 28 21.57 6.95 -9.03
CA ASP A 28 22.96 7.35 -9.32
C ASP A 28 23.81 7.59 -8.06
N HIS A 29 23.17 7.83 -6.91
CA HIS A 29 23.85 8.15 -5.64
C HIS A 29 23.95 6.97 -4.66
N GLY A 30 23.53 5.76 -5.05
CA GLY A 30 23.60 4.57 -4.19
C GLY A 30 22.76 4.67 -2.91
N LEU A 31 21.74 5.53 -2.89
CA LEU A 31 20.81 5.67 -1.76
C LEU A 31 19.76 4.55 -1.80
N GLU A 32 19.50 3.93 -0.64
CA GLU A 32 18.55 2.83 -0.52
C GLU A 32 17.14 3.23 -1.00
N THR A 33 16.50 2.34 -1.76
CA THR A 33 15.14 2.63 -2.26
C THR A 33 14.15 2.61 -1.08
N PRO A 34 13.01 3.33 -1.16
CA PRO A 34 11.99 3.21 -0.13
C PRO A 34 11.44 1.78 -0.02
N ARG A 35 11.53 0.95 -1.08
CA ARG A 35 11.20 -0.49 -0.99
C ARG A 35 12.22 -1.26 -0.16
N ASP A 36 13.51 -0.98 -0.30
CA ASP A 36 14.56 -1.63 0.49
C ASP A 36 14.47 -1.22 1.96
N LEU A 37 14.25 0.07 2.20
CA LEU A 37 13.97 0.59 3.54
C LEU A 37 12.72 -0.05 4.12
N ALA A 38 11.62 -0.11 3.35
CA ALA A 38 10.39 -0.78 3.80
C ALA A 38 10.59 -2.27 4.10
N ARG A 39 11.46 -2.97 3.35
CA ARG A 39 11.81 -4.37 3.61
C ARG A 39 12.67 -4.54 4.86
N LYS A 40 13.51 -3.55 5.20
CA LYS A 40 14.30 -3.54 6.44
C LYS A 40 13.48 -3.13 7.67
N THR A 41 12.54 -2.20 7.52
CA THR A 41 11.73 -1.65 8.61
C THR A 41 10.44 -2.41 8.84
N SER A 42 10.01 -3.26 7.90
CA SER A 42 8.90 -4.17 8.15
C SER A 42 9.42 -5.39 8.93
N PRO A 43 8.94 -5.63 10.17
CA PRO A 43 9.24 -6.89 10.87
C PRO A 43 8.80 -8.06 9.99
N ASN A 44 9.55 -9.17 9.99
CA ASN A 44 9.38 -10.37 9.17
C ASN A 44 7.94 -10.60 8.68
N LEU A 45 7.56 -9.97 7.56
CA LEU A 45 6.20 -10.10 7.03
C LEU A 45 5.90 -11.55 6.64
N ASN A 46 6.95 -12.30 6.32
CA ASN A 46 6.90 -13.73 6.03
C ASN A 46 6.34 -14.58 7.19
N ASP A 47 6.38 -14.09 8.43
CA ASP A 47 5.83 -14.79 9.59
C ASP A 47 4.29 -14.71 9.62
N TYR A 48 3.70 -13.80 8.84
CA TYR A 48 2.25 -13.61 8.79
C TYR A 48 1.64 -14.39 7.62
N LYS A 49 0.70 -15.29 7.93
CA LYS A 49 0.02 -16.13 6.92
C LYS A 49 -0.71 -15.32 5.84
N TRP A 50 -1.26 -14.16 6.22
CA TRP A 50 -1.95 -13.25 5.29
C TRP A 50 -1.03 -12.50 4.33
N TYR A 51 0.28 -12.62 4.51
CA TYR A 51 1.26 -12.06 3.59
C TYR A 51 1.70 -13.11 2.57
N ILE A 52 1.28 -12.90 1.32
CA ILE A 52 1.56 -13.82 0.21
C ILE A 52 2.94 -13.58 -0.39
N GLY A 53 3.44 -12.34 -0.30
CA GLY A 53 4.69 -11.92 -0.93
C GLY A 53 4.50 -11.57 -2.40
N ALA A 54 5.44 -12.00 -3.25
CA ALA A 54 5.36 -11.80 -4.69
C ALA A 54 4.24 -12.69 -5.28
N CYS A 55 3.08 -12.08 -5.52
CA CYS A 55 1.90 -12.72 -6.10
C CYS A 55 1.29 -11.78 -7.15
N ASP A 56 0.86 -12.35 -8.27
CA ASP A 56 0.23 -11.54 -9.30
C ASP A 56 -1.11 -10.97 -8.81
N ARG A 57 -1.46 -9.82 -9.38
CA ARG A 57 -2.74 -9.18 -9.08
C ARG A 57 -3.92 -10.10 -9.41
N TYR A 58 -3.86 -10.81 -10.53
CA TYR A 58 -4.96 -11.63 -11.00
C TYR A 58 -5.19 -12.84 -10.09
N GLU A 59 -4.12 -13.52 -9.67
CA GLU A 59 -4.17 -14.67 -8.74
C GLU A 59 -4.82 -14.27 -7.41
N ALA A 60 -4.35 -13.17 -6.81
CA ALA A 60 -4.92 -12.65 -5.58
C ALA A 60 -6.41 -12.26 -5.70
N GLU A 61 -6.80 -11.65 -6.82
CA GLU A 61 -8.20 -11.29 -7.07
C GLU A 61 -9.06 -12.54 -7.23
N ASN A 62 -8.60 -13.54 -7.99
CA ASN A 62 -9.31 -14.79 -8.20
C ASN A 62 -9.52 -15.58 -6.91
N ALA A 63 -8.49 -15.69 -6.06
CA ALA A 63 -8.59 -16.37 -4.77
C ALA A 63 -9.70 -15.75 -3.91
N LEU A 64 -9.74 -14.41 -3.83
CA LEU A 64 -10.77 -13.69 -3.11
C LEU A 64 -12.18 -13.86 -3.72
N TYR A 65 -12.29 -13.85 -5.06
CA TYR A 65 -13.56 -14.13 -5.74
C TYR A 65 -14.01 -15.58 -5.59
N ALA A 66 -13.11 -16.54 -5.37
CA ALA A 66 -13.45 -17.92 -5.09
C ALA A 66 -13.96 -18.09 -3.65
N THR A 67 -13.39 -17.34 -2.68
CA THR A 67 -13.84 -17.38 -1.28
C THR A 67 -15.23 -16.73 -1.10
N GLN A 68 -15.52 -15.63 -1.80
CA GLN A 68 -16.79 -14.89 -1.71
C GLN A 68 -17.22 -14.47 -0.28
N MET A 69 -16.26 -14.23 0.62
CA MET A 69 -16.55 -13.83 2.00
C MET A 69 -16.24 -12.35 2.20
N ASP A 70 -17.24 -11.59 2.66
CA ASP A 70 -17.04 -10.18 2.99
C ASP A 70 -15.99 -10.00 4.11
N GLY A 71 -15.03 -9.12 3.84
CA GLY A 71 -13.88 -8.88 4.72
C GLY A 71 -12.74 -9.88 4.54
N ALA A 72 -12.83 -10.77 3.54
CA ALA A 72 -11.71 -11.61 3.14
C ALA A 72 -10.56 -10.77 2.56
N PHE A 73 -9.33 -11.04 3.00
CA PHE A 73 -8.20 -10.17 2.66
C PHE A 73 -6.86 -10.90 2.60
N LEU A 74 -5.91 -10.29 1.90
CA LEU A 74 -4.50 -10.68 1.89
C LEU A 74 -3.61 -9.47 1.61
N VAL A 75 -2.32 -9.58 1.90
CA VAL A 75 -1.30 -8.59 1.53
C VAL A 75 -0.29 -9.22 0.58
N ARG A 76 0.05 -8.49 -0.47
CA ARG A 76 1.04 -8.90 -1.47
C ARG A 76 1.99 -7.76 -1.82
N ASP A 77 3.09 -8.10 -2.47
CA ASP A 77 3.97 -7.13 -3.10
C ASP A 77 3.21 -6.36 -4.19
N CYS A 78 3.55 -5.09 -4.36
CA CYS A 78 3.10 -4.33 -5.51
C CYS A 78 3.75 -4.89 -6.78
N SER A 79 2.92 -5.29 -7.76
CA SER A 79 3.40 -5.85 -9.04
C SER A 79 4.10 -4.83 -9.93
N LYS A 80 3.98 -3.54 -9.63
CA LYS A 80 4.78 -2.49 -10.26
C LYS A 80 5.93 -2.16 -9.32
N ASN A 81 7.15 -2.01 -9.85
CA ASN A 81 8.32 -1.49 -9.12
C ASN A 81 8.13 0.00 -8.77
N ILE A 82 7.09 0.32 -8.02
CA ILE A 82 6.81 1.66 -7.50
C ILE A 82 7.44 1.71 -6.12
N THR A 83 8.41 2.59 -5.99
CA THR A 83 9.27 2.74 -4.82
C THR A 83 8.52 3.13 -3.56
N ASP A 84 7.49 3.96 -3.68
CA ASP A 84 6.74 4.51 -2.53
C ASP A 84 5.51 3.70 -2.14
N GLU A 85 5.15 2.68 -2.94
CA GLU A 85 3.99 1.80 -2.72
C GLU A 85 4.42 0.33 -2.75
N PRO A 86 5.23 -0.12 -1.76
CA PRO A 86 5.84 -1.45 -1.81
C PRO A 86 4.85 -2.60 -1.68
N TYR A 87 3.71 -2.38 -1.02
CA TYR A 87 2.72 -3.43 -0.73
C TYR A 87 1.31 -3.03 -1.16
N VAL A 88 0.45 -4.04 -1.32
CA VAL A 88 -0.97 -3.88 -1.63
C VAL A 88 -1.78 -4.78 -0.71
N LEU A 89 -2.75 -4.18 0.00
CA LEU A 89 -3.82 -4.89 0.69
C LEU A 89 -4.93 -5.15 -0.32
N VAL A 90 -5.27 -6.42 -0.50
CA VAL A 90 -6.36 -6.87 -1.37
C VAL A 90 -7.51 -7.33 -0.46
N LEU A 91 -8.71 -6.80 -0.70
CA LEU A 91 -9.88 -7.00 0.17
C LEU A 91 -11.12 -7.29 -0.67
N PHE A 92 -11.88 -8.32 -0.33
CA PHE A 92 -13.18 -8.61 -0.90
C PHE A 92 -14.29 -8.02 -0.03
N TYR A 93 -15.20 -7.26 -0.65
CA TYR A 93 -16.39 -6.74 0.00
C TYR A 93 -17.50 -6.47 -1.02
N ARG A 94 -18.74 -6.89 -0.73
CA ARG A 94 -19.94 -6.66 -1.57
C ARG A 94 -19.73 -7.05 -3.03
N ASN A 95 -19.29 -8.31 -3.23
CA ASN A 95 -19.04 -8.89 -4.56
C ASN A 95 -17.99 -8.13 -5.38
N LYS A 96 -17.00 -7.56 -4.70
CA LYS A 96 -15.97 -6.74 -5.34
C LYS A 96 -14.64 -6.85 -4.62
N VAL A 97 -13.56 -6.91 -5.40
CA VAL A 97 -12.20 -6.83 -4.88
C VAL A 97 -11.63 -5.41 -4.96
N TYR A 98 -11.13 -4.92 -3.83
CA TYR A 98 -10.46 -3.64 -3.66
C TYR A 98 -8.96 -3.85 -3.54
N ASN A 99 -8.18 -3.12 -4.35
CA ASN A 99 -6.72 -3.12 -4.29
C ASN A 99 -6.25 -1.82 -3.64
N ILE A 100 -5.98 -1.87 -2.34
CA ILE A 100 -5.63 -0.72 -1.53
C ILE A 100 -4.10 -0.65 -1.42
N LYS A 101 -3.51 0.43 -1.93
CA LYS A 101 -2.06 0.64 -1.86
C LYS A 101 -1.62 0.86 -0.41
N ILE A 102 -0.52 0.22 -0.03
CA ILE A 102 0.19 0.51 1.22
C ILE A 102 1.43 1.29 0.84
N ARG A 103 1.44 2.56 1.20
CA ARG A 103 2.53 3.49 0.91
C ARG A 103 3.54 3.54 2.04
N TYR A 104 4.81 3.68 1.69
CA TYR A 104 5.89 3.93 2.65
C TYR A 104 6.27 5.41 2.64
N ILE A 105 6.19 6.05 3.80
CA ILE A 105 6.46 7.47 4.02
C ILE A 105 7.90 7.57 4.51
N ARG A 106 8.82 7.79 3.59
CA ARG A 106 10.27 7.77 3.85
C ARG A 106 10.69 8.66 5.02
N ASP A 107 10.25 9.93 5.04
CA ASP A 107 10.65 10.92 6.04
C ASP A 107 10.24 10.54 7.47
N LYS A 108 9.19 9.72 7.61
CA LYS A 108 8.66 9.28 8.90
C LYS A 108 8.96 7.82 9.19
N GLN A 109 9.55 7.10 8.24
CA GLN A 109 9.72 5.63 8.27
C GLN A 109 8.44 4.89 8.69
N ARG A 110 7.31 5.32 8.14
CA ARG A 110 5.96 4.83 8.49
C ARG A 110 5.17 4.42 7.28
N TYR A 111 4.11 3.67 7.49
CA TYR A 111 3.21 3.18 6.45
C TYR A 111 1.86 3.90 6.50
N GLY A 112 1.20 4.01 5.36
CA GLY A 112 -0.18 4.52 5.27
C GLY A 112 -0.98 3.79 4.20
N LEU A 113 -2.30 3.91 4.24
CA LEU A 113 -3.20 3.34 3.23
C LEU A 113 -3.64 4.35 2.17
N GLY A 114 -3.79 3.86 0.94
CA GLY A 114 -4.31 4.59 -0.20
C GLY A 114 -3.51 5.86 -0.53
N THR A 115 -4.21 6.88 -1.01
CA THR A 115 -3.62 8.15 -1.46
C THR A 115 -3.37 9.16 -0.33
N GLY A 116 -3.64 8.80 0.92
CA GLY A 116 -3.53 9.72 2.07
C GLY A 116 -4.54 10.87 2.10
N LEU A 117 -5.44 10.97 1.11
CA LEU A 117 -6.41 12.07 0.98
C LEU A 117 -7.55 12.01 2.01
N TRP A 118 -7.85 10.84 2.57
CA TRP A 118 -9.06 10.63 3.38
C TRP A 118 -8.78 10.34 4.85
N ARG A 119 -7.65 9.68 5.14
CA ARG A 119 -7.18 9.47 6.50
C ARG A 119 -5.66 9.60 6.50
N ASN A 120 -5.16 10.52 7.33
CA ASN A 120 -3.74 10.72 7.56
C ASN A 120 -3.19 9.72 8.59
N ASP A 121 -3.87 8.58 8.76
CA ASP A 121 -3.44 7.51 9.65
C ASP A 121 -2.11 6.96 9.13
N VAL A 122 -1.12 6.97 10.02
CA VAL A 122 0.21 6.45 9.78
C VAL A 122 0.54 5.41 10.83
N PHE A 123 1.18 4.34 10.39
CA PHE A 123 1.45 3.15 11.20
C PHE A 123 2.93 2.83 11.17
N ASP A 124 3.45 2.28 12.25
CA ASP A 124 4.87 1.91 12.34
C ASP A 124 5.19 0.65 11.50
N SER A 125 4.20 -0.17 11.16
CA SER A 125 4.38 -1.36 10.31
C SER A 125 3.12 -1.72 9.50
N VAL A 126 3.29 -2.58 8.50
CA VAL A 126 2.17 -3.19 7.76
C VAL A 126 1.32 -4.08 8.68
N SER A 127 1.94 -4.82 9.60
CA SER A 127 1.18 -5.63 10.56
C SER A 127 0.32 -4.77 11.50
N ALA A 128 0.78 -3.57 11.87
CA ALA A 128 -0.01 -2.62 12.65
C ALA A 128 -1.24 -2.13 11.87
N ILE A 129 -1.13 -1.90 10.55
CA ILE A 129 -2.27 -1.57 9.68
C ILE A 129 -3.31 -2.70 9.75
N ILE A 130 -2.88 -3.95 9.53
CA ILE A 130 -3.79 -5.09 9.54
C ILE A 130 -4.44 -5.24 10.92
N LYS A 131 -3.65 -5.22 11.99
CA LYS A 131 -4.16 -5.35 13.37
C LYS A 131 -5.20 -4.29 13.71
N PHE A 132 -4.95 -3.04 13.31
CA PHE A 132 -5.90 -1.95 13.53
C PHE A 132 -7.20 -2.20 12.76
N HIS A 133 -7.11 -2.63 11.51
CA HIS A 133 -8.28 -2.80 10.64
C HIS A 133 -9.04 -4.11 10.80
N LEU A 134 -8.53 -5.05 11.60
CA LEU A 134 -9.33 -6.15 12.16
C LEU A 134 -10.44 -5.62 13.11
N THR A 135 -10.21 -4.47 13.75
CA THR A 135 -11.18 -3.86 14.69
C THR A 135 -11.89 -2.66 14.07
N PHE A 136 -11.17 -1.81 13.34
CA PHE A 136 -11.70 -0.56 12.80
C PHE A 136 -11.90 -0.62 11.29
N PRO A 137 -13.08 -0.25 10.76
CA PRO A 137 -13.35 -0.41 9.34
C PRO A 137 -12.45 0.48 8.47
N ILE A 138 -12.01 -0.09 7.36
CA ILE A 138 -11.33 0.61 6.26
C ILE A 138 -12.41 1.28 5.41
N VAL A 139 -12.18 2.53 5.02
CA VAL A 139 -13.01 3.22 4.03
C VAL A 139 -12.58 2.78 2.63
N LEU A 140 -13.48 2.15 1.90
CA LEU A 140 -13.26 1.63 0.57
C LEU A 140 -13.80 2.62 -0.46
N ILE A 141 -12.93 3.02 -1.37
CA ILE A 141 -13.24 3.94 -2.45
C ILE A 141 -13.11 3.19 -3.77
N ASP A 142 -14.17 3.24 -4.56
CA ASP A 142 -14.10 2.69 -5.91
C ASP A 142 -13.30 3.63 -6.83
N GLY A 143 -12.16 3.16 -7.34
CA GLY A 143 -11.40 3.90 -8.36
C GLY A 143 -12.18 4.14 -9.66
N LYS A 144 -13.26 3.39 -9.91
CA LYS A 144 -14.19 3.61 -11.03
C LYS A 144 -15.25 4.67 -10.72
N ASP A 145 -15.55 4.93 -9.44
CA ASP A 145 -16.48 5.98 -9.03
C ASP A 145 -15.78 7.34 -9.00
N LYS A 146 -15.87 8.07 -10.12
CA LYS A 146 -15.32 9.42 -10.24
C LYS A 146 -16.04 10.46 -9.37
N THR A 147 -17.23 10.13 -8.86
CA THR A 147 -18.00 11.04 -8.02
C THR A 147 -17.58 10.95 -6.54
N GLY A 148 -16.91 9.87 -6.16
CA GLY A 148 -16.49 9.62 -4.77
C GLY A 148 -17.67 9.51 -3.79
N SER A 149 -18.87 9.26 -4.30
CA SER A 149 -20.12 9.25 -3.53
C SER A 149 -20.33 7.91 -2.85
N GLN A 150 -19.91 6.82 -3.52
CA GLN A 150 -20.04 5.47 -2.99
C GLN A 150 -18.82 5.15 -2.12
N LYS A 151 -19.00 5.27 -0.81
CA LYS A 151 -18.02 4.91 0.21
C LYS A 151 -18.55 3.73 0.98
N GLU A 152 -17.83 2.64 0.90
CA GLU A 152 -18.11 1.45 1.68
C GLU A 152 -17.17 1.39 2.88
N MET A 153 -17.56 0.71 3.94
CA MET A 153 -16.74 0.52 5.13
C MET A 153 -16.70 -0.96 5.49
N CYS A 154 -15.49 -1.49 5.65
CA CYS A 154 -15.29 -2.92 5.88
C CYS A 154 -14.13 -3.15 6.85
N THR A 155 -14.35 -3.99 7.87
CA THR A 155 -13.30 -4.53 8.72
C THR A 155 -12.68 -5.76 8.07
N LEU A 156 -11.40 -5.98 8.34
CA LEU A 156 -10.71 -7.21 7.93
C LEU A 156 -11.19 -8.36 8.83
N THR A 157 -11.63 -9.46 8.25
CA THR A 157 -12.23 -10.58 9.00
C THR A 157 -11.60 -11.93 8.66
N TYR A 158 -11.36 -12.20 7.38
CA TYR A 158 -10.91 -13.51 6.92
C TYR A 158 -9.56 -13.42 6.19
N PRO A 159 -8.43 -13.73 6.85
CA PRO A 159 -7.14 -13.73 6.20
C PRO A 159 -7.02 -14.93 5.25
N LEU A 160 -6.74 -14.67 3.97
CA LEU A 160 -6.30 -15.68 3.01
C LEU A 160 -4.81 -15.92 3.15
N THR A 161 -4.41 -17.16 2.95
CA THR A 161 -3.03 -17.64 3.07
C THR A 161 -2.42 -17.95 1.70
N LYS A 162 -1.14 -18.29 1.67
CA LYS A 162 -0.46 -18.75 0.45
C LYS A 162 -1.09 -20.02 -0.14
N GLU A 163 -1.71 -20.85 0.68
CA GLU A 163 -2.39 -22.07 0.24
C GLU A 163 -3.70 -21.74 -0.49
N ASP A 164 -4.37 -20.64 -0.15
CA ASP A 164 -5.65 -20.24 -0.74
C ASP A 164 -5.48 -19.56 -2.12
N VAL A 165 -4.26 -19.16 -2.47
CA VAL A 165 -3.95 -18.42 -3.72
C VAL A 165 -3.40 -19.33 -4.83
N ASN A 166 -3.01 -20.56 -4.50
CA ASN A 166 -2.38 -21.51 -5.43
C ASN A 166 -3.35 -22.55 -6.00
#